data_AF-A0AAU9KRE5-F1
#
_entry.id   AF-A0AAU9KRE5-F1
#
_cell.length_a   1.000
_cell.length_b   1.000
_cell.length_c   1.000
_cell.angle_alpha   90.00
_cell.angle_beta   90.00
_cell.angle_gamma   90.00
#
_symmetry.space_group_name_H-M   'P 1'
#
loop_
_entity.id
_entity.type
_entity.pdbx_description
1 polymer ?
#
loop_
_entity_poly.entity_id
_entity_poly.type
_entity_poly.pdbx_seq_one_letter_code
_entity_poly.pdbx_strand_id
1 'polypeptide(L)'
;MCEEMRWLEYAHRLHESRRGVCIDTTPETDLAKLLFSYSTKNGARSLDLKVGEIREGYAADFALVDIEEEQLKFSTASSLMGAFIFGANGSSVVTATSVNGKWREMISRKVEKHCFYFRRGGNCGSGNCRLAYRSGLARAHAKVPPQSDSVVKADRYNMYATRSDSKTPRLLFNSHMDTVPPYFLPRIDSTTLYGRGACDAKSLIAGQMIAAQKLVDAGFSDDVQLLFVVSEETDHTGMKKANELNVNPAYMIVGEPTALQMAKLQKGALKIQLTQEGVAAHSGYPHLGDSAIDPMIDVLYALKKENWPTTEAYGSTDLNIDVVYKRVEEIVAGRVNMKLYTDNAPVHLTTVEGYETCIACFIPYFNFDGKAYLVGAGSITNAHCSRESILLEDLRTMVDYYITLGKRLMEVGH
;
A
#
# COMPACT_ATOMS: atom_id res chain seq x y z
N MET A 1 25.49 18.50 -10.74
CA MET A 1 26.31 17.43 -11.34
C MET A 1 26.45 17.54 -12.86
N CYS A 2 25.36 17.68 -13.65
CA CYS A 2 25.48 17.77 -15.11
C CYS A 2 26.17 19.05 -15.61
N GLU A 3 25.93 20.20 -14.96
CA GLU A 3 26.59 21.47 -15.34
C GLU A 3 28.09 21.43 -15.12
N GLU A 4 28.55 20.83 -14.01
CA GLU A 4 29.96 20.68 -13.68
C GLU A 4 30.67 19.75 -14.69
N MET A 5 29.99 18.68 -15.13
CA MET A 5 30.48 17.82 -16.21
C MET A 5 30.58 18.56 -17.56
N ARG A 6 29.65 19.48 -17.86
CA ARG A 6 29.73 20.34 -19.05
C ARG A 6 30.88 21.34 -18.97
N TRP A 7 31.06 21.99 -17.81
CA TRP A 7 32.15 22.92 -17.61
C TRP A 7 33.51 22.24 -17.76
N LEU A 8 33.64 21.01 -17.26
CA LEU A 8 34.85 20.22 -17.41
C LEU A 8 35.12 19.88 -18.88
N GLU A 9 34.12 19.37 -19.61
CA GLU A 9 34.27 19.11 -21.05
C GLU A 9 34.55 20.39 -21.85
N TYR A 10 33.90 21.51 -21.50
CA TYR A 10 34.10 22.80 -22.15
C TYR A 10 35.52 23.34 -21.93
N ALA A 11 36.07 23.22 -20.72
CA ALA A 11 37.44 23.61 -20.43
C ALA A 11 38.46 22.78 -21.22
N HIS A 12 38.28 21.46 -21.28
CA HIS A 12 39.12 20.57 -22.10
C HIS A 12 39.00 20.89 -23.59
N ARG A 13 37.80 21.19 -24.08
CA ARG A 13 37.55 21.57 -25.47
C ARG A 13 38.26 22.88 -25.83
N LEU A 14 38.25 23.87 -24.94
CA LEU A 14 38.98 25.13 -25.15
C LEU A 14 40.50 24.92 -25.18
N HIS A 15 41.01 24.04 -24.32
CA HIS A 15 42.44 23.75 -24.25
C HIS A 15 42.95 22.97 -25.47
N GLU A 16 42.23 21.91 -25.86
CA GLU A 16 42.64 20.97 -26.92
C GLU A 16 42.10 21.36 -28.30
N SER A 17 41.27 22.40 -28.38
CA SER A 17 40.56 22.84 -29.60
C SER A 17 39.78 21.72 -30.30
N ARG A 18 39.31 20.71 -29.55
CA ARG A 18 38.62 19.52 -30.06
C ARG A 18 37.48 19.11 -29.10
N ARG A 19 36.37 18.60 -29.64
CA ARG A 19 35.23 18.10 -28.83
C ARG A 19 35.47 16.65 -28.42
N GLY A 20 34.88 16.24 -27.29
CA GLY A 20 34.88 14.83 -26.88
C GLY A 20 36.23 14.32 -26.37
N VAL A 21 37.13 15.23 -25.98
CA VAL A 21 38.48 14.88 -25.52
C VAL A 21 38.48 14.72 -23.99
N CYS A 22 38.78 13.51 -23.53
CA CYS A 22 39.24 13.26 -22.17
C CYS A 22 40.49 12.39 -22.27
N ILE A 23 41.60 12.91 -21.73
CA ILE A 23 42.90 12.27 -21.79
C ILE A 23 42.98 11.39 -20.54
N ASP A 24 42.49 10.17 -20.65
CA ASP A 24 42.61 9.18 -19.59
C ASP A 24 43.15 7.86 -20.14
N THR A 25 43.82 7.12 -19.28
CA THR A 25 44.36 5.78 -19.52
C THR A 25 43.29 4.68 -19.52
N THR A 26 42.03 5.03 -19.27
CA THR A 26 40.91 4.09 -19.24
C THR A 26 40.45 3.68 -20.65
N PRO A 27 40.03 2.41 -20.84
CA PRO A 27 39.53 1.91 -22.14
C PRO A 27 38.12 2.42 -22.52
N GLU A 28 37.45 3.20 -21.65
CA GLU A 28 36.16 3.81 -21.98
C GLU A 28 36.36 4.99 -22.94
N THR A 29 35.67 4.94 -24.08
CA THR A 29 35.76 5.94 -25.15
C THR A 29 34.55 6.89 -25.18
N ASP A 30 33.50 6.55 -24.43
CA ASP A 30 32.32 7.38 -24.23
C ASP A 30 32.56 8.39 -23.11
N LEU A 31 32.87 9.62 -23.52
CA LEU A 31 33.15 10.72 -22.60
C LEU A 31 32.02 10.94 -21.57
N ALA A 32 30.76 10.79 -21.97
CA ALA A 32 29.62 11.02 -21.09
C ALA A 32 29.59 9.99 -19.96
N LYS A 33 29.85 8.71 -20.28
CA LYS A 33 29.94 7.64 -19.28
C LYS A 33 31.15 7.81 -18.37
N LEU A 34 32.29 8.23 -18.92
CA LEU A 34 33.51 8.44 -18.16
C LEU A 34 33.31 9.55 -17.11
N LEU A 35 32.80 10.71 -17.52
CA LEU A 35 32.51 11.82 -16.62
C LEU A 35 31.47 11.45 -15.56
N PHE A 36 30.41 10.75 -15.95
CA PHE A 36 29.37 10.29 -15.02
C PHE A 36 29.92 9.29 -13.99
N SER A 37 30.78 8.38 -14.41
CA SER A 37 31.45 7.43 -13.52
C SER A 37 32.35 8.15 -12.51
N TYR A 38 33.09 9.17 -12.95
CA TYR A 38 33.96 9.96 -12.07
C TYR A 38 33.19 10.81 -11.07
N SER A 39 32.12 11.46 -11.52
CA SER A 39 31.29 12.30 -10.65
C SER A 39 30.52 11.49 -9.59
N THR A 40 30.20 10.21 -9.87
CA THR A 40 29.41 9.37 -8.96
C THR A 40 30.28 8.43 -8.12
N LYS A 41 31.20 7.66 -8.72
CA LYS A 41 31.99 6.65 -8.02
C LYS A 41 33.20 7.23 -7.30
N ASN A 42 33.96 8.13 -7.94
CA ASN A 42 35.18 8.66 -7.33
C ASN A 42 34.89 9.78 -6.32
N GLY A 43 33.91 10.63 -6.60
CA GLY A 43 33.46 11.66 -5.67
C GLY A 43 33.00 11.07 -4.33
N ALA A 44 32.23 10.00 -4.35
CA ALA A 44 31.73 9.42 -3.11
C ALA A 44 32.74 8.51 -2.37
N ARG A 45 33.68 7.87 -3.08
CA ARG A 45 34.84 7.20 -2.46
C ARG A 45 35.71 8.16 -1.66
N SER A 46 35.84 9.41 -2.10
CA SER A 46 36.61 10.44 -1.37
C SER A 46 35.98 10.87 -0.03
N LEU A 47 34.68 10.59 0.14
CA LEU A 47 33.90 10.90 1.35
C LEU A 47 33.68 9.67 2.25
N ASP A 48 34.37 8.55 1.97
CA ASP A 48 34.18 7.23 2.59
C ASP A 48 32.71 6.74 2.56
N LEU A 49 31.94 7.23 1.57
CA LEU A 49 30.56 6.83 1.36
C LEU A 49 30.52 5.56 0.52
N LYS A 50 29.91 4.50 1.07
CA LYS A 50 29.67 3.23 0.37
C LYS A 50 28.57 3.39 -0.67
N VAL A 51 28.92 3.94 -1.84
CA VAL A 51 28.02 4.12 -2.99
C VAL A 51 28.71 3.74 -4.31
N GLY A 52 27.97 3.73 -5.41
CA GLY A 52 28.49 3.41 -6.75
C GLY A 52 28.21 1.99 -7.23
N GLU A 53 27.54 1.18 -6.42
CA GLU A 53 26.97 -0.13 -6.77
C GLU A 53 25.53 -0.20 -6.29
N ILE A 54 24.62 -0.66 -7.15
CA ILE A 54 23.22 -0.92 -6.77
C ILE A 54 23.20 -2.27 -6.06
N ARG A 55 23.30 -2.25 -4.73
CA ARG A 55 23.33 -3.45 -3.87
C ARG A 55 22.63 -3.18 -2.54
N GLU A 56 22.07 -4.23 -1.95
CA GLU A 56 21.45 -4.16 -0.62
C GLU A 56 22.43 -3.63 0.44
N GLY A 57 21.97 -2.72 1.30
CA GLY A 57 22.77 -2.07 2.34
C GLY A 57 23.55 -0.82 1.90
N TYR A 58 23.40 -0.36 0.65
CA TYR A 58 24.07 0.83 0.11
C TYR A 58 23.08 1.99 -0.02
N ALA A 59 23.53 3.22 0.26
CA ALA A 59 22.72 4.41 0.02
C ALA A 59 22.62 4.67 -1.49
N ALA A 60 21.41 4.96 -1.96
CA ALA A 60 21.16 5.29 -3.35
C ALA A 60 20.31 6.56 -3.46
N ASP A 61 20.84 7.54 -4.18
CA ASP A 61 20.09 8.70 -4.61
C ASP A 61 19.63 8.46 -6.06
N PHE A 62 18.37 8.78 -6.34
CA PHE A 62 17.77 8.57 -7.66
C PHE A 62 17.47 9.90 -8.31
N ALA A 63 17.66 9.99 -9.63
CA ALA A 63 17.15 11.11 -10.43
C ALA A 63 16.19 10.54 -11.48
N LEU A 64 14.99 11.10 -11.55
CA LEU A 64 14.00 10.79 -12.57
C LEU A 64 14.27 11.72 -13.77
N VAL A 65 14.53 11.12 -14.93
CA VAL A 65 14.82 11.84 -16.17
C VAL A 65 13.70 11.57 -17.17
N ASP A 66 13.06 12.64 -17.66
CA ASP A 66 12.09 12.56 -18.75
C ASP A 66 12.81 12.40 -20.09
N ILE A 67 12.83 11.17 -20.59
CA ILE A 67 13.47 10.82 -21.86
C ILE A 67 12.63 11.24 -23.08
N GLU A 68 11.36 11.61 -22.88
CA GLU A 68 10.46 12.06 -23.95
C GLU A 68 10.48 13.59 -24.09
N GLU A 69 11.22 14.29 -23.20
CA GLU A 69 11.48 15.71 -23.34
C GLU A 69 12.22 15.99 -24.66
N GLU A 70 11.95 17.14 -25.26
CA GLU A 70 12.37 17.47 -26.62
C GLU A 70 13.88 17.32 -26.88
N GLN A 71 14.70 17.53 -25.86
CA GLN A 71 16.16 17.44 -25.90
C GLN A 71 16.66 15.99 -25.83
N LEU A 72 15.83 15.04 -25.36
CA LEU A 72 16.18 13.63 -25.18
C LEU A 72 15.39 12.66 -26.09
N LYS A 73 14.20 13.03 -26.59
CA LYS A 73 13.25 12.15 -27.27
C LYS A 73 13.79 11.38 -28.48
N PHE A 74 14.83 11.90 -29.15
CA PHE A 74 15.45 11.26 -30.31
C PHE A 74 16.76 10.52 -29.99
N SER A 75 17.14 10.45 -28.71
CA SER A 75 18.37 9.80 -28.29
C SER A 75 18.24 8.28 -28.36
N THR A 76 19.27 7.63 -28.90
CA THR A 76 19.42 6.17 -28.83
C THR A 76 19.99 5.76 -27.48
N ALA A 77 19.92 4.48 -27.13
CA ALA A 77 20.54 3.98 -25.89
C ALA A 77 22.06 4.29 -25.81
N SER A 78 22.76 4.33 -26.95
CA SER A 78 24.18 4.67 -27.02
C SER A 78 24.47 6.17 -26.92
N SER A 79 23.51 7.05 -27.24
CA SER A 79 23.70 8.51 -27.23
C SER A 79 22.99 9.21 -26.07
N LEU A 80 22.10 8.52 -25.36
CA LEU A 80 21.26 9.08 -24.29
C LEU A 80 22.07 9.74 -23.17
N MET A 81 23.18 9.12 -22.75
CA MET A 81 24.03 9.69 -21.69
C MET A 81 24.70 10.99 -22.17
N GLY A 82 25.18 11.02 -23.42
CA GLY A 82 25.75 12.22 -24.02
C GLY A 82 24.71 13.32 -24.20
N ALA A 83 23.51 12.99 -24.67
CA ALA A 83 22.40 13.92 -24.80
C ALA A 83 21.97 14.48 -23.44
N PHE A 84 21.88 13.63 -22.41
CA PHE A 84 21.55 14.05 -21.05
C PHE A 84 22.60 14.98 -20.44
N ILE A 85 23.88 14.61 -20.53
CA ILE A 85 24.96 15.37 -19.89
C ILE A 85 25.26 16.65 -20.67
N PHE A 86 25.32 16.62 -22.00
CA PHE A 86 25.80 17.75 -22.81
C PHE A 86 24.71 18.50 -23.58
N GLY A 87 23.55 17.89 -23.82
CA GLY A 87 22.48 18.45 -24.65
C GLY A 87 21.23 18.91 -23.91
N ALA A 88 20.98 18.38 -22.71
CA ALA A 88 19.71 18.54 -22.02
C ALA A 88 19.78 19.49 -20.83
N ASN A 89 18.96 20.53 -20.76
CA ASN A 89 18.87 21.39 -19.59
C ASN A 89 18.38 20.57 -18.37
N GLY A 90 19.24 20.43 -17.35
CA GLY A 90 18.97 19.56 -16.21
C GLY A 90 17.67 19.87 -15.47
N SER A 91 17.24 21.14 -15.45
CA SER A 91 15.96 21.53 -14.82
C SER A 91 14.72 21.23 -15.67
N SER A 92 14.88 20.98 -16.97
CA SER A 92 13.76 20.58 -17.84
C SER A 92 13.63 19.06 -17.95
N VAL A 93 14.75 18.34 -17.93
CA VAL A 93 14.75 16.88 -18.11
C VAL A 93 14.76 16.09 -16.80
N VAL A 94 15.30 16.64 -15.70
CA VAL A 94 15.24 15.97 -14.39
C VAL A 94 13.99 16.42 -13.65
N THR A 95 13.01 15.52 -13.53
CA THR A 95 11.68 15.82 -13.00
C THR A 95 11.57 15.62 -11.49
N ALA A 96 12.38 14.70 -10.93
CA ALA A 96 12.44 14.47 -9.50
C ALA A 96 13.79 13.90 -9.08
N THR A 97 14.16 14.10 -7.82
CA THR A 97 15.31 13.44 -7.20
C THR A 97 14.91 12.80 -5.88
N SER A 98 15.29 11.55 -5.64
CA SER A 98 15.21 10.91 -4.33
C SER A 98 16.56 11.01 -3.66
N VAL A 99 16.60 11.65 -2.49
CA VAL A 99 17.80 11.69 -1.64
C VAL A 99 17.44 11.12 -0.28
N ASN A 100 18.20 10.13 0.18
CA ASN A 100 17.88 9.40 1.43
C ASN A 100 16.43 8.86 1.47
N GLY A 101 15.95 8.33 0.35
CA GLY A 101 14.59 7.78 0.23
C GLY A 101 13.46 8.82 0.21
N LYS A 102 13.79 10.12 0.17
CA LYS A 102 12.80 11.21 0.07
C LYS A 102 12.83 11.83 -1.32
N TRP A 103 11.73 11.73 -2.03
CA TRP A 103 11.53 12.36 -3.32
C TRP A 103 11.30 13.87 -3.17
N ARG A 104 11.98 14.65 -4.01
CA ARG A 104 11.80 16.09 -4.19
C ARG A 104 11.52 16.34 -5.67
N GLU A 105 10.34 16.87 -5.96
CA GLU A 105 9.98 17.31 -7.31
C GLU A 105 10.65 18.65 -7.61
N MET A 106 11.22 18.77 -8.82
CA MET A 106 11.82 20.02 -9.29
C MET A 106 10.74 20.81 -10.05
N ILE A 107 10.39 21.99 -9.55
CA ILE A 107 9.31 22.82 -10.12
C ILE A 107 9.75 23.37 -11.49
N SER A 108 9.37 22.70 -12.58
CA SER A 108 9.48 23.22 -13.94
C SER A 108 8.14 23.82 -14.39
N ARG A 109 8.16 25.13 -14.66
CA ARG A 109 7.02 25.91 -15.21
C ARG A 109 6.79 25.55 -16.68
N LYS A 110 6.03 24.48 -16.92
CA LYS A 110 5.18 24.17 -18.09
C LYS A 110 5.10 22.65 -18.21
N VAL A 111 4.36 22.03 -17.30
CA VAL A 111 3.87 20.67 -17.52
C VAL A 111 2.42 20.69 -17.09
N GLU A 112 1.51 20.69 -18.07
CA GLU A 112 0.15 20.21 -17.81
C GLU A 112 0.31 18.80 -17.25
N LYS A 113 -0.08 18.66 -15.99
CA LYS A 113 0.08 17.49 -15.12
C LYS A 113 -0.10 16.17 -15.87
N HIS A 114 0.99 15.53 -16.31
CA HIS A 114 0.92 14.18 -16.89
C HIS A 114 2.18 13.33 -16.59
N CYS A 115 1.93 12.16 -15.98
CA CYS A 115 2.66 10.89 -16.06
C CYS A 115 3.85 10.56 -15.13
N PHE A 116 3.62 9.60 -14.24
CA PHE A 116 4.47 8.42 -14.01
C PHE A 116 4.30 7.47 -15.22
N TYR A 117 5.33 6.86 -15.83
CA TYR A 117 5.18 5.59 -16.57
C TYR A 117 6.47 4.75 -16.79
N PHE A 118 6.35 3.41 -16.71
CA PHE A 118 7.29 2.39 -17.24
C PHE A 118 6.78 1.82 -18.59
N ARG A 119 7.68 1.77 -19.58
CA ARG A 119 7.55 1.85 -21.06
C ARG A 119 6.86 0.71 -21.87
N ARG A 120 6.40 1.08 -23.08
CA ARG A 120 6.70 0.55 -24.45
C ARG A 120 5.48 0.18 -25.33
N GLY A 121 5.19 1.01 -26.35
CA GLY A 121 4.67 0.60 -27.67
C GLY A 121 3.37 1.24 -28.18
N GLY A 122 3.47 2.07 -29.25
CA GLY A 122 2.44 2.22 -30.29
C GLY A 122 1.44 3.40 -30.20
N ASN A 123 1.22 4.08 -31.33
CA ASN A 123 0.71 5.44 -31.53
C ASN A 123 -0.80 5.76 -31.30
N CYS A 124 -1.03 7.09 -31.24
CA CYS A 124 -2.27 7.90 -31.32
C CYS A 124 -3.15 7.90 -30.07
N GLY A 125 -3.76 9.00 -29.62
CA GLY A 125 -3.97 10.34 -30.15
C GLY A 125 -5.11 10.96 -29.33
N SER A 126 -4.96 12.21 -28.88
CA SER A 126 -5.90 13.03 -28.09
C SER A 126 -6.36 12.53 -26.71
N GLY A 127 -5.97 13.28 -25.67
CA GLY A 127 -6.74 13.50 -24.44
C GLY A 127 -6.77 12.39 -23.39
N ASN A 128 -6.38 12.74 -22.16
CA ASN A 128 -6.47 12.02 -20.89
C ASN A 128 -5.29 11.12 -20.48
N CYS A 129 -4.66 11.56 -19.39
CA CYS A 129 -3.65 10.91 -18.56
C CYS A 129 -3.98 9.44 -18.29
N ARG A 130 -3.08 8.51 -18.64
CA ARG A 130 -3.24 7.06 -18.43
C ARG A 130 -2.13 6.52 -17.54
N LEU A 131 -2.52 5.76 -16.52
CA LEU A 131 -1.63 4.84 -15.86
C LEU A 131 -1.55 3.53 -16.71
N ALA A 132 -0.69 3.46 -17.73
CA ALA A 132 -0.53 2.34 -18.66
C ALA A 132 0.20 1.07 -18.13
N TYR A 133 -0.37 0.30 -17.18
CA TYR A 133 0.02 -1.11 -17.07
C TYR A 133 -0.21 -1.68 -18.47
N ARG A 134 0.79 -2.32 -19.09
CA ARG A 134 0.75 -2.71 -20.52
C ARG A 134 -0.64 -3.23 -20.85
N SER A 135 -1.33 -2.53 -21.75
CA SER A 135 -2.76 -2.58 -22.12
C SER A 135 -3.74 -1.79 -21.22
N GLY A 136 -3.99 -0.53 -21.61
CA GLY A 136 -5.32 0.13 -21.56
C GLY A 136 -5.94 0.42 -20.20
N LEU A 137 -5.99 1.72 -19.86
CA LEU A 137 -6.85 2.36 -18.83
C LEU A 137 -6.59 1.87 -17.39
N ALA A 138 -6.08 2.76 -16.55
CA ALA A 138 -6.31 2.75 -15.11
C ALA A 138 -6.64 4.20 -14.74
N ARG A 139 -7.80 4.42 -14.11
CA ARG A 139 -8.34 5.75 -13.79
C ARG A 139 -8.59 5.91 -12.30
N ALA A 140 -8.04 7.01 -11.79
CA ALA A 140 -8.43 7.85 -10.65
C ALA A 140 -8.23 7.35 -9.20
N HIS A 141 -7.70 8.31 -8.43
CA HIS A 141 -7.34 8.27 -7.02
C HIS A 141 -8.46 8.90 -6.19
N ALA A 142 -8.93 8.24 -5.13
CA ALA A 142 -9.84 8.86 -4.17
C ALA A 142 -9.03 9.44 -3.00
N LYS A 143 -9.04 10.77 -2.85
CA LYS A 143 -8.39 11.45 -1.71
C LYS A 143 -9.15 11.09 -0.42
N VAL A 144 -8.42 10.52 0.53
CA VAL A 144 -8.90 10.14 1.85
C VAL A 144 -8.41 11.19 2.87
N PRO A 145 -9.30 11.72 3.73
CA PRO A 145 -8.89 12.64 4.79
C PRO A 145 -7.78 12.06 5.69
N PRO A 146 -6.93 12.90 6.30
CA PRO A 146 -5.98 12.47 7.31
C PRO A 146 -6.67 11.75 8.48
N GLN A 147 -5.97 10.83 9.13
CA GLN A 147 -6.48 10.14 10.32
C GLN A 147 -6.70 11.14 11.45
N SER A 148 -7.81 11.02 12.19
CA SER A 148 -8.13 11.92 13.31
C SER A 148 -7.03 11.95 14.37
N ASP A 149 -6.38 10.81 14.59
CA ASP A 149 -5.46 10.58 15.71
C ASP A 149 -3.98 10.58 15.28
N SER A 150 -3.68 10.86 14.00
CA SER A 150 -2.31 10.93 13.49
C SER A 150 -1.67 12.29 13.78
N VAL A 151 -0.46 12.24 14.37
CA VAL A 151 0.42 13.42 14.54
C VAL A 151 0.82 14.02 13.19
N VAL A 152 0.82 13.20 12.11
CA VAL A 152 1.14 13.61 10.75
C VAL A 152 -0.15 13.77 9.94
N LYS A 153 -0.53 15.01 9.62
CA LYS A 153 -1.68 15.33 8.78
C LYS A 153 -1.30 15.33 7.29
N ALA A 154 -0.96 14.15 6.77
CA ALA A 154 -0.73 13.96 5.33
C ALA A 154 -2.01 13.49 4.63
N ASP A 155 -2.20 13.90 3.38
CA ASP A 155 -3.23 13.34 2.51
C ASP A 155 -2.94 11.85 2.26
N ARG A 156 -3.98 11.02 2.32
CA ARG A 156 -3.90 9.58 2.04
C ARG A 156 -4.76 9.27 0.81
N TYR A 157 -4.48 8.18 0.11
CA TYR A 157 -5.16 7.86 -1.14
C TYR A 157 -5.51 6.38 -1.23
N ASN A 158 -6.75 6.08 -1.62
CA ASN A 158 -7.08 4.77 -2.16
C ASN A 158 -6.56 4.66 -3.59
N MET A 159 -6.23 3.45 -4.01
CA MET A 159 -5.89 3.11 -5.37
C MET A 159 -7.06 2.37 -6.01
N TYR A 160 -7.62 2.91 -7.08
CA TYR A 160 -8.62 2.24 -7.90
C TYR A 160 -8.07 2.12 -9.32
N ALA A 161 -8.05 0.91 -9.86
CA ALA A 161 -7.55 0.62 -11.19
C ALA A 161 -8.57 -0.22 -11.97
N THR A 162 -8.94 0.27 -13.15
CA THR A 162 -9.90 -0.35 -14.05
C THR A 162 -9.55 -0.05 -15.49
N ARG A 163 -9.69 -1.06 -16.36
CA ARG A 163 -9.53 -0.95 -17.81
C ARG A 163 -10.82 -0.56 -18.53
N SER A 164 -11.97 -0.69 -17.86
CA SER A 164 -13.29 -0.29 -18.34
C SER A 164 -13.83 0.89 -17.53
N ASP A 165 -14.71 1.68 -18.14
CA ASP A 165 -15.49 2.70 -17.42
C ASP A 165 -16.72 2.10 -16.71
N SER A 166 -16.83 0.77 -16.67
CA SER A 166 -17.93 0.07 -16.01
C SER A 166 -17.94 0.34 -14.51
N LYS A 167 -19.10 0.73 -14.00
CA LYS A 167 -19.37 0.81 -12.57
C LYS A 167 -19.91 -0.51 -12.00
N THR A 168 -20.10 -1.50 -12.86
CA THR A 168 -20.62 -2.82 -12.49
C THR A 168 -19.69 -3.90 -13.05
N PRO A 169 -18.41 -3.97 -12.62
CA PRO A 169 -17.53 -5.05 -13.05
C PRO A 169 -18.03 -6.39 -12.51
N ARG A 170 -17.65 -7.49 -13.15
CA ARG A 170 -17.98 -8.81 -12.59
C ARG A 170 -17.14 -9.10 -11.35
N LEU A 171 -15.86 -8.73 -11.36
CA LEU A 171 -14.92 -9.02 -10.30
C LEU A 171 -14.15 -7.77 -9.86
N LEU A 172 -14.17 -7.51 -8.56
CA LEU A 172 -13.34 -6.50 -7.91
C LEU A 172 -12.40 -7.16 -6.90
N PHE A 173 -11.09 -7.05 -7.11
CA PHE A 173 -10.13 -7.38 -6.06
C PHE A 173 -9.99 -6.20 -5.10
N ASN A 174 -9.98 -6.52 -3.81
CA ASN A 174 -9.84 -5.55 -2.75
C ASN A 174 -8.86 -6.04 -1.66
N SER A 175 -8.13 -5.10 -1.06
CA SER A 175 -7.28 -5.29 0.12
C SER A 175 -6.83 -3.90 0.60
N HIS A 176 -5.96 -3.81 1.61
CA HIS A 176 -5.51 -2.55 2.20
C HIS A 176 -3.99 -2.35 2.15
N MET A 177 -3.58 -1.08 2.06
CA MET A 177 -2.18 -0.67 1.90
C MET A 177 -1.53 -0.19 3.19
N ASP A 178 -2.33 0.23 4.17
CA ASP A 178 -1.84 0.61 5.49
C ASP A 178 -1.41 -0.60 6.32
N THR A 179 -0.59 -0.36 7.34
CA THR A 179 0.00 -1.39 8.19
C THR A 179 0.22 -0.84 9.60
N VAL A 180 0.14 -1.70 10.61
CA VAL A 180 0.39 -1.33 12.01
C VAL A 180 1.89 -1.16 12.36
N PRO A 181 2.23 -0.36 13.40
CA PRO A 181 3.58 -0.37 13.97
C PRO A 181 3.90 -1.68 14.72
N PRO A 182 5.18 -1.99 15.00
CA PRO A 182 6.38 -1.30 14.53
C PRO A 182 6.66 -1.58 13.04
N TYR A 183 7.32 -0.63 12.39
CA TYR A 183 7.76 -0.75 10.99
C TYR A 183 9.18 -1.30 10.94
N PHE A 184 9.39 -2.35 10.14
CA PHE A 184 10.70 -2.95 9.92
C PHE A 184 10.89 -3.28 8.44
N LEU A 185 12.16 -3.28 8.03
CA LEU A 185 12.53 -3.48 6.63
C LEU A 185 12.16 -4.91 6.17
N PRO A 186 11.71 -5.06 4.91
CA PRO A 186 11.47 -6.38 4.36
C PRO A 186 12.79 -7.14 4.24
N ARG A 187 12.74 -8.44 4.51
CA ARG A 187 13.86 -9.37 4.36
C ARG A 187 13.32 -10.67 3.79
N ILE A 188 14.01 -11.25 2.83
CA ILE A 188 13.64 -12.53 2.22
C ILE A 188 14.75 -13.54 2.52
N ASP A 189 14.36 -14.76 2.89
CA ASP A 189 15.24 -15.93 2.86
C ASP A 189 14.75 -16.96 1.83
N SER A 190 15.28 -18.18 1.86
CA SER A 190 14.96 -19.21 0.87
C SER A 190 13.48 -19.60 0.82
N THR A 191 12.74 -19.43 1.91
CA THR A 191 11.36 -19.93 2.04
C THR A 191 10.36 -18.86 2.47
N THR A 192 10.84 -17.76 3.04
CA THR A 192 9.99 -16.84 3.81
C THR A 192 10.28 -15.39 3.45
N LEU A 193 9.21 -14.62 3.24
CA LEU A 193 9.24 -13.16 3.18
C LEU A 193 8.87 -12.62 4.57
N TYR A 194 9.78 -11.85 5.17
CA TYR A 194 9.55 -11.08 6.38
C TYR A 194 9.35 -9.62 6.03
N GLY A 195 8.51 -8.93 6.80
CA GLY A 195 8.32 -7.49 6.65
C GLY A 195 6.99 -7.06 7.24
N ARG A 196 6.88 -5.81 7.66
CA ARG A 196 5.57 -5.24 8.02
C ARG A 196 4.70 -5.13 6.76
N GLY A 197 3.56 -5.80 6.77
CA GLY A 197 2.67 -5.96 5.62
C GLY A 197 3.06 -7.11 4.68
N ALA A 198 4.05 -7.94 5.04
CA ALA A 198 4.37 -9.14 4.30
C ALA A 198 3.23 -10.17 4.37
N CYS A 199 2.53 -10.27 5.50
CA CYS A 199 1.35 -11.10 5.67
C CYS A 199 0.06 -10.26 5.54
N ASP A 200 0.09 -9.00 5.99
CA ASP A 200 -1.11 -8.21 6.22
C ASP A 200 -0.99 -6.74 5.73
N ALA A 201 -1.34 -6.41 4.48
CA ALA A 201 -1.80 -7.31 3.43
C ALA A 201 -1.11 -7.04 2.07
N LYS A 202 0.07 -6.43 2.07
CA LYS A 202 0.73 -5.96 0.82
C LYS A 202 1.13 -7.07 -0.14
N SER A 203 1.48 -8.26 0.38
CA SER A 203 1.77 -9.40 -0.49
C SER A 203 0.51 -9.97 -1.14
N LEU A 204 -0.66 -9.86 -0.48
CA LEU A 204 -1.96 -10.21 -1.03
C LEU A 204 -2.34 -9.25 -2.15
N ILE A 205 -2.13 -7.94 -1.97
CA ILE A 205 -2.23 -6.94 -3.05
C ILE A 205 -1.38 -7.36 -4.25
N ALA A 206 -0.11 -7.72 -4.03
CA ALA A 206 0.78 -8.12 -5.11
C ALA A 206 0.25 -9.36 -5.88
N GLY A 207 -0.26 -10.36 -5.15
CA GLY A 207 -0.85 -11.54 -5.80
C GLY A 207 -2.15 -11.22 -6.54
N GLN A 208 -3.01 -10.35 -5.99
CA GLN A 208 -4.22 -9.87 -6.67
C GLN A 208 -3.90 -9.12 -7.96
N MET A 209 -2.85 -8.28 -7.97
CA MET A 209 -2.40 -7.59 -9.18
C MET A 209 -1.92 -8.58 -10.26
N ILE A 210 -1.16 -9.61 -9.88
CA ILE A 210 -0.71 -10.67 -10.81
C ILE A 210 -1.91 -11.47 -11.33
N ALA A 211 -2.83 -11.86 -10.46
CA ALA A 211 -4.03 -12.59 -10.83
C ALA A 211 -4.92 -11.79 -11.77
N ALA A 212 -5.16 -10.52 -11.47
CA ALA A 212 -5.91 -9.61 -12.33
C ALA A 212 -5.27 -9.50 -13.72
N GLN A 213 -3.94 -9.34 -13.81
CA GLN A 213 -3.27 -9.29 -15.11
C GLN A 213 -3.49 -10.59 -15.90
N LYS A 214 -3.35 -11.76 -15.26
CA LYS A 214 -3.57 -13.06 -15.92
C LYS A 214 -5.02 -13.27 -16.35
N LEU A 215 -6.00 -12.76 -15.60
CA LEU A 215 -7.42 -12.80 -15.99
C LEU A 215 -7.68 -11.88 -17.19
N VAL A 216 -7.07 -10.70 -17.20
CA VAL A 216 -7.17 -9.80 -18.34
C VAL A 216 -6.54 -10.40 -19.60
N ASP A 217 -5.36 -11.02 -19.48
CA ASP A 217 -4.70 -11.72 -20.60
C ASP A 217 -5.54 -12.92 -21.10
N ALA A 218 -6.43 -13.45 -20.26
CA ALA A 218 -7.38 -14.51 -20.61
C ALA A 218 -8.71 -14.00 -21.21
N GLY A 219 -8.86 -12.69 -21.43
CA GLY A 219 -10.02 -12.10 -22.12
C GLY A 219 -11.05 -11.42 -21.20
N PHE A 220 -10.83 -11.37 -19.88
CA PHE A 220 -11.75 -10.74 -18.92
C PHE A 220 -11.43 -9.26 -18.67
N SER A 221 -10.98 -8.52 -19.70
CA SER A 221 -10.42 -7.16 -19.54
C SER A 221 -11.40 -6.14 -18.97
N ASP A 222 -12.68 -6.21 -19.37
CA ASP A 222 -13.70 -5.25 -18.95
C ASP A 222 -14.37 -5.62 -17.63
N ASP A 223 -14.12 -6.85 -17.17
CA ASP A 223 -14.80 -7.49 -16.05
C ASP A 223 -14.02 -7.43 -14.73
N VAL A 224 -12.71 -7.16 -14.78
CA VAL A 224 -11.82 -7.18 -13.62
C VAL A 224 -11.36 -5.78 -13.24
N GLN A 225 -11.51 -5.43 -11.97
CA GLN A 225 -11.06 -4.17 -11.38
C GLN A 225 -10.27 -4.41 -10.09
N LEU A 226 -9.47 -3.42 -9.69
CA LEU A 226 -8.70 -3.40 -8.44
C LEU A 226 -9.10 -2.19 -7.60
N LEU A 227 -9.30 -2.38 -6.31
CA LEU A 227 -9.50 -1.31 -5.33
C LEU A 227 -8.68 -1.60 -4.08
N PHE A 228 -7.62 -0.84 -3.83
CA PHE A 228 -6.82 -0.96 -2.60
C PHE A 228 -7.04 0.27 -1.73
N VAL A 229 -7.41 0.04 -0.47
CA VAL A 229 -7.82 1.10 0.46
C VAL A 229 -6.73 1.39 1.50
N VAL A 230 -6.89 2.50 2.21
CA VAL A 230 -6.05 2.88 3.35
C VAL A 230 -6.89 3.01 4.62
N SER A 231 -6.24 3.00 5.78
CA SER A 231 -6.89 3.17 7.10
C SER A 231 -7.79 2.01 7.49
N GLU A 232 -7.58 0.84 6.90
CA GLU A 232 -8.29 -0.38 7.26
C GLU A 232 -8.03 -0.73 8.73
N GLU A 233 -6.77 -0.63 9.16
CA GLU A 233 -6.27 -1.01 10.50
C GLU A 233 -6.75 -0.08 11.63
N THR A 234 -7.51 0.97 11.31
CA THR A 234 -7.77 2.10 12.22
C THR A 234 -9.25 2.49 12.25
N ASP A 235 -9.71 3.27 11.26
CA ASP A 235 -11.02 3.94 11.26
C ASP A 235 -11.89 3.64 10.02
N HIS A 236 -11.37 2.81 9.11
CA HIS A 236 -11.97 2.45 7.82
C HIS A 236 -12.30 3.62 6.90
N THR A 237 -11.69 4.79 7.11
CA THR A 237 -12.00 5.99 6.31
C THR A 237 -11.72 5.78 4.83
N GLY A 238 -10.68 5.01 4.48
CA GLY A 238 -10.41 4.69 3.07
C GLY A 238 -11.55 3.91 2.44
N MET A 239 -12.06 2.86 3.08
CA MET A 239 -13.17 2.11 2.51
C MET A 239 -14.47 2.94 2.45
N LYS A 240 -14.78 3.70 3.51
CA LYS A 240 -15.92 4.64 3.50
C LYS A 240 -15.85 5.62 2.32
N LYS A 241 -14.65 6.13 2.03
CA LYS A 241 -14.40 7.02 0.88
C LYS A 241 -14.47 6.28 -0.45
N ALA A 242 -14.09 5.00 -0.49
CA ALA A 242 -14.19 4.17 -1.69
C ALA A 242 -15.65 3.90 -2.10
N ASN A 243 -16.58 3.84 -1.14
CA ASN A 243 -18.01 3.70 -1.44
C ASN A 243 -18.55 4.87 -2.31
N GLU A 244 -17.94 6.07 -2.23
CA GLU A 244 -18.31 7.20 -3.08
C GLU A 244 -17.93 7.01 -4.57
N LEU A 245 -17.10 6.01 -4.90
CA LEU A 245 -16.80 5.64 -6.29
C LEU A 245 -18.03 5.02 -7.00
N ASN A 246 -19.05 4.61 -6.24
CA ASN A 246 -20.28 3.96 -6.70
C ASN A 246 -20.00 2.78 -7.64
N VAL A 247 -19.05 1.92 -7.26
CA VAL A 247 -18.72 0.69 -7.98
C VAL A 247 -19.51 -0.45 -7.33
N ASN A 248 -20.31 -1.16 -8.12
CA ASN A 248 -21.18 -2.25 -7.69
C ASN A 248 -20.77 -3.56 -8.38
N PRO A 249 -19.71 -4.24 -7.89
CA PRO A 249 -19.24 -5.46 -8.52
C PRO A 249 -20.21 -6.63 -8.29
N ALA A 250 -20.29 -7.58 -9.23
CA ALA A 250 -21.04 -8.83 -8.97
C ALA A 250 -20.35 -9.67 -7.87
N TYR A 251 -19.02 -9.70 -7.89
CA TYR A 251 -18.19 -10.43 -6.95
C TYR A 251 -17.02 -9.56 -6.47
N MET A 252 -16.72 -9.63 -5.17
CA MET A 252 -15.53 -9.03 -4.59
C MET A 252 -14.67 -10.09 -3.91
N ILE A 253 -13.37 -10.09 -4.18
CA ILE A 253 -12.39 -10.90 -3.45
C ILE A 253 -11.57 -9.96 -2.57
N VAL A 254 -11.74 -10.08 -1.25
CA VAL A 254 -11.01 -9.33 -0.23
C VAL A 254 -9.81 -10.16 0.22
N GLY A 255 -8.61 -9.61 0.04
CA GLY A 255 -7.35 -10.25 0.43
C GLY A 255 -6.99 -9.94 1.87
N GLU A 256 -7.17 -10.94 2.74
CA GLU A 256 -6.78 -10.96 4.16
C GLU A 256 -6.12 -12.30 4.52
N PRO A 257 -5.25 -12.39 5.55
CA PRO A 257 -4.49 -13.59 5.85
C PRO A 257 -5.37 -14.67 6.51
N THR A 258 -5.93 -15.56 5.69
CA THR A 258 -6.84 -16.64 6.12
C THR A 258 -6.33 -18.04 5.84
N ALA A 259 -5.03 -18.20 5.63
CA ALA A 259 -4.38 -19.46 5.28
C ALA A 259 -5.03 -20.13 4.04
N LEU A 260 -5.47 -19.31 3.07
CA LEU A 260 -6.20 -19.71 1.86
C LEU A 260 -7.56 -20.40 2.13
N GLN A 261 -8.07 -20.27 3.35
CA GLN A 261 -9.41 -20.71 3.71
C GLN A 261 -10.39 -19.56 3.53
N MET A 262 -11.50 -19.82 2.85
CA MET A 262 -12.52 -18.81 2.58
C MET A 262 -13.35 -18.54 3.82
N ALA A 263 -13.41 -17.28 4.26
CA ALA A 263 -14.21 -16.98 5.44
C ALA A 263 -15.70 -17.19 5.16
N LYS A 264 -16.37 -18.01 5.98
CA LYS A 264 -17.82 -18.22 5.92
C LYS A 264 -18.60 -17.29 6.85
N LEU A 265 -17.91 -16.77 7.85
CA LEU A 265 -18.43 -15.85 8.85
C LEU A 265 -17.32 -14.89 9.25
N GLN A 266 -17.67 -13.62 9.39
CA GLN A 266 -16.89 -12.63 10.10
C GLN A 266 -17.54 -12.35 11.46
N LYS A 267 -16.74 -12.37 12.53
CA LYS A 267 -17.20 -11.92 13.85
C LYS A 267 -17.53 -10.42 13.85
N GLY A 268 -18.53 -10.06 14.64
CA GLY A 268 -18.80 -8.66 14.94
C GLY A 268 -17.75 -8.07 15.88
N ALA A 269 -17.64 -6.74 15.91
CA ALA A 269 -16.80 -6.03 16.87
C ALA A 269 -17.61 -4.95 17.59
N LEU A 270 -17.32 -4.78 18.88
CA LEU A 270 -17.87 -3.73 19.72
C LEU A 270 -16.70 -2.98 20.37
N LYS A 271 -16.51 -1.72 20.00
CA LYS A 271 -15.53 -0.83 20.64
C LYS A 271 -16.28 0.18 21.50
N ILE A 272 -16.00 0.14 22.80
CA ILE A 272 -16.56 1.05 23.79
C ILE A 272 -15.41 1.85 24.41
N GLN A 273 -15.61 3.16 24.53
CA GLN A 273 -14.71 4.03 25.27
C GLN A 273 -15.26 4.23 26.68
N LEU A 274 -14.46 3.87 27.69
CA LEU A 274 -14.74 4.15 29.09
C LEU A 274 -13.89 5.33 29.55
N THR A 275 -14.51 6.36 30.11
CA THR A 275 -13.83 7.57 30.59
C THR A 275 -14.23 7.85 32.02
N GLN A 276 -13.25 8.13 32.87
CA GLN A 276 -13.48 8.60 34.23
C GLN A 276 -12.64 9.84 34.48
N GLU A 277 -13.28 10.88 35.02
CA GLU A 277 -12.60 12.05 35.54
C GLU A 277 -12.57 11.97 37.07
N GLY A 278 -11.48 12.46 37.65
CA GLY A 278 -11.29 12.54 39.10
C GLY A 278 -11.03 13.99 39.51
N VAL A 279 -10.98 14.22 40.81
CA VAL A 279 -10.66 15.53 41.39
C VAL A 279 -9.24 15.47 41.95
N ALA A 280 -8.36 16.35 41.46
CA ALA A 280 -6.97 16.39 41.89
C ALA A 280 -6.85 16.83 43.36
N ALA A 281 -6.01 16.13 44.13
CA ALA A 281 -5.67 16.49 45.50
C ALA A 281 -4.19 16.20 45.77
N HIS A 282 -3.67 16.81 46.84
CA HIS A 282 -2.33 16.49 47.32
C HIS A 282 -2.29 15.01 47.76
N SER A 283 -1.29 14.25 47.33
CA SER A 283 -1.22 12.79 47.55
C SER A 283 -1.24 12.39 49.04
N GLY A 284 -0.79 13.27 49.93
CA GLY A 284 -0.89 13.09 51.39
C GLY A 284 -2.30 13.31 52.00
N TYR A 285 -3.25 13.83 51.21
CA TYR A 285 -4.63 14.11 51.64
C TYR A 285 -5.64 13.62 50.58
N PRO A 286 -5.68 12.31 50.29
CA PRO A 286 -6.49 11.76 49.20
C PRO A 286 -8.00 12.00 49.37
N HIS A 287 -8.48 12.17 50.61
CA HIS A 287 -9.88 12.48 50.92
C HIS A 287 -10.35 13.86 50.43
N LEU A 288 -9.44 14.72 49.97
CA LEU A 288 -9.77 16.03 49.39
C LEU A 288 -9.96 15.97 47.86
N GLY A 289 -9.82 14.79 47.25
CA GLY A 289 -10.02 14.57 45.83
C GLY A 289 -10.77 13.28 45.58
N ASP A 290 -10.97 12.98 44.29
CA ASP A 290 -11.66 11.78 43.81
C ASP A 290 -10.75 11.02 42.85
N SER A 291 -10.51 9.74 43.13
CA SER A 291 -9.69 8.88 42.27
C SER A 291 -10.45 8.56 40.98
N ALA A 292 -9.87 8.92 39.83
CA ALA A 292 -10.37 8.44 38.54
C ALA A 292 -10.09 6.94 38.31
N ILE A 293 -9.14 6.37 39.07
CA ILE A 293 -8.63 5.02 38.87
C ILE A 293 -9.52 4.00 39.58
N ASP A 294 -9.98 4.30 40.78
CA ASP A 294 -10.71 3.36 41.64
C ASP A 294 -12.00 2.83 40.97
N PRO A 295 -12.95 3.67 40.51
CA PRO A 295 -14.14 3.17 39.81
C PRO A 295 -13.80 2.47 38.48
N MET A 296 -12.72 2.89 37.81
CA MET A 296 -12.26 2.24 36.59
C MET A 296 -11.74 0.82 36.86
N ILE A 297 -10.98 0.62 37.95
CA ILE A 297 -10.51 -0.71 38.38
C ILE A 297 -11.71 -1.63 38.65
N ASP A 298 -12.73 -1.14 39.35
CA ASP A 298 -13.89 -1.96 39.68
C ASP A 298 -14.69 -2.39 38.44
N VAL A 299 -14.80 -1.50 37.44
CA VAL A 299 -15.45 -1.81 36.15
C VAL A 299 -14.61 -2.81 35.36
N LEU A 300 -13.30 -2.56 35.21
CA LEU A 300 -12.39 -3.46 34.49
C LEU A 300 -12.34 -4.85 35.14
N TYR A 301 -12.36 -4.92 36.47
CA TYR A 301 -12.38 -6.19 37.20
C TYR A 301 -13.68 -6.96 36.97
N ALA A 302 -14.82 -6.29 36.99
CA ALA A 302 -16.12 -6.90 36.70
C ALA A 302 -16.17 -7.41 35.25
N LEU A 303 -15.71 -6.63 34.26
CA LEU A 303 -15.63 -7.05 32.86
C LEU A 303 -14.75 -8.29 32.67
N LYS A 304 -13.62 -8.36 33.38
CA LYS A 304 -12.71 -9.51 33.34
C LYS A 304 -13.33 -10.78 33.93
N LYS A 305 -14.21 -10.64 34.92
CA LYS A 305 -14.88 -11.77 35.59
C LYS A 305 -16.18 -12.20 34.90
N GLU A 306 -16.65 -11.45 33.92
CA GLU A 306 -17.90 -11.75 33.22
C GLU A 306 -17.77 -13.05 32.43
N ASN A 307 -18.81 -13.89 32.52
CA ASN A 307 -18.88 -15.16 31.79
C ASN A 307 -19.49 -14.91 30.42
N TRP A 308 -18.66 -14.50 29.47
CA TRP A 308 -19.06 -14.35 28.06
C TRP A 308 -19.45 -15.72 27.48
N PRO A 309 -20.60 -15.84 26.80
CA PRO A 309 -21.05 -17.11 26.27
C PRO A 309 -20.17 -17.59 25.12
N THR A 310 -20.08 -18.90 24.99
CA THR A 310 -19.28 -19.58 23.97
C THR A 310 -20.18 -20.53 23.18
N THR A 311 -19.97 -20.65 21.87
CA THR A 311 -20.67 -21.64 21.04
C THR A 311 -19.67 -22.62 20.44
N GLU A 312 -20.09 -23.87 20.24
CA GLU A 312 -19.25 -24.90 19.62
C GLU A 312 -18.93 -24.58 18.15
N ALA A 313 -19.86 -23.90 17.46
CA ALA A 313 -19.71 -23.55 16.04
C ALA A 313 -18.73 -22.39 15.79
N TYR A 314 -18.53 -21.49 16.76
CA TYR A 314 -17.84 -20.20 16.52
C TYR A 314 -16.87 -19.75 17.64
N GLY A 315 -16.72 -20.53 18.71
CA GLY A 315 -15.80 -20.27 19.81
C GLY A 315 -16.34 -19.28 20.85
N SER A 316 -15.45 -18.56 21.54
CA SER A 316 -15.84 -17.56 22.53
C SER A 316 -16.42 -16.30 21.90
N THR A 317 -17.55 -15.86 22.48
CA THR A 317 -18.29 -14.63 22.20
C THR A 317 -18.92 -14.54 20.81
N ASP A 318 -20.12 -15.11 20.70
CA ASP A 318 -21.13 -14.67 19.73
C ASP A 318 -22.37 -14.24 20.52
N LEU A 319 -22.50 -12.93 20.70
CA LEU A 319 -23.71 -12.31 21.20
C LEU A 319 -24.14 -11.26 20.20
N ASN A 320 -25.45 -11.04 20.10
CA ASN A 320 -25.95 -9.81 19.52
C ASN A 320 -25.22 -8.65 20.21
N ILE A 321 -24.67 -7.73 19.41
CA ILE A 321 -23.91 -6.58 19.90
C ILE A 321 -24.71 -5.76 20.92
N ASP A 322 -26.03 -5.67 20.76
CA ASP A 322 -26.92 -5.00 21.70
C ASP A 322 -26.92 -5.71 23.06
N VAL A 323 -26.84 -7.04 23.06
CA VAL A 323 -26.77 -7.85 24.30
C VAL A 323 -25.43 -7.65 24.99
N VAL A 324 -24.32 -7.65 24.23
CA VAL A 324 -22.98 -7.35 24.79
C VAL A 324 -22.95 -5.93 25.34
N TYR A 325 -23.41 -4.96 24.56
CA TYR A 325 -23.42 -3.55 24.92
C TYR A 325 -24.25 -3.31 26.19
N LYS A 326 -25.46 -3.84 26.24
CA LYS A 326 -26.32 -3.78 27.43
C LYS A 326 -25.66 -4.44 28.63
N ARG A 327 -24.98 -5.58 28.44
CA ARG A 327 -24.26 -6.24 29.53
C ARG A 327 -23.09 -5.41 30.04
N VAL A 328 -22.35 -4.76 29.15
CA VAL A 328 -21.29 -3.82 29.53
C VAL A 328 -21.88 -2.60 30.23
N GLU A 329 -23.01 -2.07 29.78
CA GLU A 329 -23.72 -0.96 30.44
C GLU A 329 -24.19 -1.32 31.85
N GLU A 330 -24.76 -2.52 32.04
CA GLU A 330 -25.11 -3.08 33.34
C GLU A 330 -23.90 -3.24 34.26
N ILE A 331 -22.75 -3.67 33.70
CA ILE A 331 -21.50 -3.75 34.45
C ILE A 331 -21.00 -2.35 34.80
N VAL A 332 -21.00 -1.40 33.87
CA VAL A 332 -20.57 -0.02 34.13
C VAL A 332 -21.42 0.61 35.22
N ALA A 333 -22.75 0.42 35.18
CA ALA A 333 -23.70 0.88 36.21
C ALA A 333 -23.53 2.35 36.61
N GLY A 334 -23.16 3.21 35.64
CA GLY A 334 -22.90 4.64 35.88
C GLY A 334 -21.62 4.97 36.66
N ARG A 335 -20.77 3.98 36.99
CA ARG A 335 -19.50 4.18 37.71
C ARG A 335 -18.48 4.97 36.90
N VAL A 336 -18.54 4.83 35.58
CA VAL A 336 -17.70 5.57 34.61
C VAL A 336 -18.56 6.00 33.43
N ASN A 337 -18.12 7.02 32.69
CA ASN A 337 -18.77 7.40 31.45
C ASN A 337 -18.49 6.34 30.38
N MET A 338 -19.54 5.91 29.69
CA MET A 338 -19.47 4.93 28.62
C MET A 338 -19.96 5.56 27.32
N LYS A 339 -19.13 5.47 26.28
CA LYS A 339 -19.44 5.94 24.93
C LYS A 339 -19.22 4.82 23.93
N LEU A 340 -20.23 4.55 23.10
CA LEU A 340 -20.06 3.69 21.93
C LEU A 340 -19.10 4.36 20.93
N TYR A 341 -18.02 3.66 20.58
CA TYR A 341 -17.06 4.16 19.59
C TYR A 341 -17.38 3.63 18.19
N THR A 342 -17.51 2.31 18.05
CA THR A 342 -17.99 1.67 16.82
C THR A 342 -18.54 0.29 17.15
N ASP A 343 -19.49 -0.16 16.34
CA ASP A 343 -20.04 -1.50 16.39
C ASP A 343 -20.31 -2.06 14.98
N ASN A 344 -20.15 -3.37 14.82
CA ASN A 344 -20.50 -4.06 13.58
C ASN A 344 -21.04 -5.46 13.89
N ALA A 345 -22.24 -5.78 13.42
CA ALA A 345 -22.80 -7.12 13.57
C ALA A 345 -21.94 -8.17 12.83
N PRO A 346 -21.99 -9.45 13.25
CA PRO A 346 -21.40 -10.53 12.48
C PRO A 346 -21.92 -10.57 11.05
N VAL A 347 -21.05 -10.86 10.09
CA VAL A 347 -21.38 -10.90 8.66
C VAL A 347 -21.22 -12.31 8.13
N HIS A 348 -22.31 -12.90 7.64
CA HIS A 348 -22.26 -14.17 6.92
C HIS A 348 -21.77 -13.93 5.50
N LEU A 349 -20.71 -14.64 5.13
CA LEU A 349 -20.09 -14.50 3.82
C LEU A 349 -20.49 -15.63 2.89
N THR A 350 -20.38 -15.35 1.59
CA THR A 350 -20.59 -16.37 0.58
C THR A 350 -19.38 -17.29 0.53
N THR A 351 -19.62 -18.59 0.43
CA THR A 351 -18.58 -19.59 0.18
C THR A 351 -18.76 -20.25 -1.18
N VAL A 352 -17.72 -20.94 -1.65
CA VAL A 352 -17.76 -21.69 -2.90
C VAL A 352 -17.50 -23.17 -2.59
N GLU A 353 -18.35 -24.06 -3.08
CA GLU A 353 -18.19 -25.50 -2.88
C GLU A 353 -16.84 -26.00 -3.42
N GLY A 354 -16.15 -26.82 -2.63
CA GLY A 354 -14.81 -27.34 -2.92
C GLY A 354 -13.67 -26.48 -2.37
N TYR A 355 -13.95 -25.33 -1.75
CA TYR A 355 -12.95 -24.53 -1.04
C TYR A 355 -13.05 -24.77 0.48
N GLU A 356 -11.89 -24.84 1.13
CA GLU A 356 -11.85 -24.85 2.60
C GLU A 356 -12.39 -23.55 3.17
N THR A 357 -12.96 -23.62 4.37
CA THR A 357 -13.59 -22.46 5.02
C THR A 357 -13.09 -22.21 6.43
N CYS A 358 -13.00 -20.95 6.82
CA CYS A 358 -12.64 -20.52 8.17
C CYS A 358 -13.66 -19.50 8.74
N ILE A 359 -13.47 -19.12 10.01
CA ILE A 359 -14.15 -17.98 10.62
C ILE A 359 -13.14 -16.85 10.73
N ALA A 360 -13.43 -15.72 10.09
CA ALA A 360 -12.60 -14.53 10.15
C ALA A 360 -13.04 -13.61 11.30
N CYS A 361 -12.13 -12.78 11.78
CA CYS A 361 -12.43 -11.76 12.77
C CYS A 361 -12.72 -10.39 12.16
N PHE A 362 -12.53 -10.19 10.83
CA PHE A 362 -12.58 -8.85 10.23
C PHE A 362 -12.82 -8.80 8.71
N ILE A 363 -13.51 -7.76 8.21
CA ILE A 363 -13.66 -7.36 6.80
C ILE A 363 -13.82 -5.83 6.73
N PRO A 364 -13.32 -5.16 5.69
CA PRO A 364 -13.64 -3.77 5.40
C PRO A 364 -15.11 -3.52 4.98
N TYR A 365 -15.69 -2.43 5.48
CA TYR A 365 -17.06 -1.97 5.18
C TYR A 365 -17.26 -1.51 3.72
N PHE A 366 -17.65 -2.40 2.82
CA PHE A 366 -17.98 -2.05 1.43
C PHE A 366 -19.48 -2.20 1.13
N ASN A 367 -20.09 -1.15 0.58
CA ASN A 367 -21.52 -1.14 0.25
C ASN A 367 -21.74 -1.50 -1.21
N PHE A 368 -22.17 -2.74 -1.47
CA PHE A 368 -22.50 -3.23 -2.80
C PHE A 368 -23.51 -4.39 -2.73
N ASP A 369 -24.19 -4.67 -3.84
CA ASP A 369 -25.26 -5.68 -3.90
C ASP A 369 -24.74 -7.10 -4.20
N GLY A 370 -23.48 -7.20 -4.61
CA GLY A 370 -22.84 -8.46 -5.01
C GLY A 370 -22.41 -9.34 -3.83
N LYS A 371 -21.58 -10.34 -4.13
CA LYS A 371 -21.08 -11.29 -3.13
C LYS A 371 -19.61 -11.02 -2.79
N ALA A 372 -19.31 -10.94 -1.50
CA ALA A 372 -17.94 -10.84 -1.00
C ALA A 372 -17.37 -12.21 -0.62
N TYR A 373 -16.09 -12.41 -0.94
CA TYR A 373 -15.27 -13.53 -0.54
C TYR A 373 -14.02 -13.00 0.14
N LEU A 374 -13.83 -13.31 1.43
CA LEU A 374 -12.61 -12.97 2.14
C LEU A 374 -11.67 -14.17 2.13
N VAL A 375 -10.50 -14.02 1.50
CA VAL A 375 -9.50 -15.07 1.39
C VAL A 375 -8.13 -14.55 0.96
N GLY A 376 -7.07 -15.07 1.57
CA GLY A 376 -5.69 -14.78 1.21
C GLY A 376 -4.70 -15.72 1.87
N ALA A 377 -3.45 -15.71 1.40
CA ALA A 377 -2.37 -16.49 1.99
C ALA A 377 -1.88 -15.89 3.30
N GLY A 378 -1.17 -16.72 4.08
CA GLY A 378 -0.67 -16.35 5.40
C GLY A 378 -1.73 -16.48 6.48
N SER A 379 -1.28 -16.56 7.73
CA SER A 379 -2.15 -16.72 8.89
C SER A 379 -2.26 -15.39 9.63
N ILE A 380 -3.48 -15.06 10.10
CA ILE A 380 -3.70 -13.93 11.00
C ILE A 380 -2.81 -13.98 12.27
N THR A 381 -2.37 -15.17 12.69
CA THR A 381 -1.45 -15.33 13.82
C THR A 381 -0.04 -14.80 13.54
N ASN A 382 0.32 -14.61 12.27
CA ASN A 382 1.57 -14.02 11.84
C ASN A 382 1.42 -12.52 11.54
N ALA A 383 0.21 -12.01 11.39
CA ALA A 383 -0.06 -10.58 11.28
C ALA A 383 0.25 -9.86 12.61
N HIS A 384 0.54 -8.56 12.54
CA HIS A 384 0.74 -7.65 13.69
C HIS A 384 1.85 -8.04 14.68
N CYS A 385 2.65 -9.07 14.39
CA CYS A 385 3.75 -9.50 15.25
C CYS A 385 5.10 -8.88 14.85
N SER A 386 6.09 -8.98 15.73
CA SER A 386 7.46 -8.45 15.52
C SER A 386 8.25 -9.21 14.44
N ARG A 387 7.74 -10.36 13.99
CA ARG A 387 8.32 -11.19 12.94
C ARG A 387 7.29 -11.50 11.85
N GLU A 388 6.44 -10.53 11.53
CA GLU A 388 5.42 -10.71 10.49
C GLU A 388 6.07 -11.25 9.22
N SER A 389 5.51 -12.34 8.73
CA SER A 389 6.07 -13.12 7.65
C SER A 389 5.03 -13.96 6.93
N ILE A 390 5.34 -14.32 5.69
CA ILE A 390 4.55 -15.20 4.85
C ILE A 390 5.48 -16.16 4.09
N LEU A 391 5.05 -17.39 3.89
CA LEU A 391 5.82 -18.35 3.10
C LEU A 391 5.73 -17.97 1.61
N LEU A 392 6.87 -18.08 0.92
CA LEU A 392 6.94 -17.82 -0.52
C LEU A 392 6.11 -18.84 -1.32
N GLU A 393 5.93 -20.05 -0.79
CA GLU A 393 5.05 -21.07 -1.37
C GLU A 393 3.57 -20.66 -1.28
N ASP A 394 3.13 -20.18 -0.12
CA ASP A 394 1.75 -19.70 0.06
C ASP A 394 1.42 -18.55 -0.91
N LEU A 395 2.38 -17.64 -1.16
CA LEU A 395 2.20 -16.57 -2.14
C LEU A 395 2.01 -17.08 -3.57
N ARG A 396 2.73 -18.14 -3.95
CA ARG A 396 2.57 -18.75 -5.29
C ARG A 396 1.21 -19.43 -5.40
N THR A 397 0.85 -20.23 -4.41
CA THR A 397 -0.45 -20.91 -4.33
C THR A 397 -1.60 -19.90 -4.35
N MET A 398 -1.48 -18.78 -3.66
CA MET A 398 -2.47 -17.70 -3.63
C MET A 398 -2.74 -17.09 -5.00
N VAL A 399 -1.70 -16.88 -5.82
CA VAL A 399 -1.87 -16.32 -7.18
C VAL A 399 -2.73 -17.26 -8.02
N ASP A 400 -2.40 -18.55 -8.02
CA ASP A 400 -3.16 -19.57 -8.76
C ASP A 400 -4.58 -19.73 -8.21
N TYR A 401 -4.75 -19.61 -6.89
CA TYR A 401 -6.04 -19.58 -6.22
C TYR A 401 -6.90 -18.41 -6.72
N TYR A 402 -6.39 -17.17 -6.72
CA TYR A 402 -7.14 -15.99 -7.16
C TYR A 402 -7.51 -16.06 -8.64
N ILE A 403 -6.65 -16.61 -9.50
CA ILE A 403 -6.96 -16.80 -10.91
C ILE A 403 -8.08 -17.83 -11.07
N THR A 404 -7.97 -18.97 -10.41
CA THR A 404 -8.95 -20.07 -10.51
C THR A 404 -10.31 -19.63 -9.97
N LEU A 405 -10.34 -19.01 -8.79
CA LEU A 405 -11.56 -18.48 -8.20
C LEU A 405 -12.15 -17.36 -9.07
N GLY A 406 -11.33 -16.41 -9.52
CA GLY A 406 -11.77 -15.32 -10.39
C GLY A 406 -12.43 -15.82 -11.67
N LYS A 407 -11.81 -16.78 -12.37
CA LYS A 407 -12.41 -17.44 -13.55
C LYS A 407 -13.72 -18.12 -13.21
N ARG A 408 -13.75 -18.94 -12.16
CA ARG A 408 -14.97 -19.66 -11.74
C ARG A 408 -16.12 -18.70 -11.47
N LEU A 409 -15.89 -17.60 -10.75
CA LEU A 409 -16.92 -16.60 -10.47
C LEU A 409 -17.40 -15.89 -11.74
N MET A 410 -16.49 -15.58 -12.66
CA MET A 410 -16.81 -14.92 -13.93
C MET A 410 -17.33 -15.89 -15.01
N GLU A 411 -17.24 -17.19 -14.86
CA GLU A 411 -17.77 -18.17 -15.83
C GLU A 411 -19.15 -18.69 -15.43
N VAL A 412 -19.41 -18.84 -14.13
CA VAL A 412 -20.68 -19.39 -13.58
C VAL A 412 -21.85 -18.39 -13.70
N GLY A 413 -21.59 -17.11 -13.98
CA GLY A 413 -22.61 -16.06 -14.11
C GLY A 413 -23.20 -15.87 -15.51
N HIS A 414 -23.25 -16.90 -16.36
CA HIS A 414 -23.93 -16.88 -17.67
C HIS A 414 -25.12 -17.83 -17.72
#